data_AF-A0A2D9C3Q8-F1
#
_entry.id   AF-A0A2D9C3Q8-F1
#
_cell.length_a   1.000
_cell.length_b   1.000
_cell.length_c   1.000
_cell.angle_alpha   90.00
_cell.angle_beta   90.00
_cell.angle_gamma   90.00
#
_symmetry.space_group_name_H-M   'P 1'
#
loop_
_entity.id
_entity.type
_entity.pdbx_description
1 polymer ?
#
loop_
_entity_poly.entity_id
_entity_poly.type
_entity_poly.pdbx_seq_one_letter_code
_entity_poly.pdbx_strand_id
1 'polypeptide(L)'
;MDWRQRRVELVDLFAKRMFVEYNIKEMTTDRQKKNGTRQFVLPNGDQIASYKTGYVRRCNSSDRIYQLNKQYKREERWTVIQDGKLKTLKAICYARELINDPLARLIYIVEFCKRNYNMRNLTMYSI
;
A
#
# COMPACT_ATOMS: atom_id res chain seq x y z
N MET A 1 21.41 -7.10 -18.26
CA MET A 1 20.16 -6.84 -17.51
C MET A 1 20.53 -6.19 -16.19
N ASP A 2 20.13 -4.94 -15.95
CA ASP A 2 20.39 -4.26 -14.68
C ASP A 2 19.50 -4.81 -13.55
N TRP A 3 19.98 -4.84 -12.31
CA TRP A 3 19.22 -5.37 -11.16
C TRP A 3 17.95 -4.56 -10.89
N ARG A 4 17.96 -3.25 -11.19
CA ARG A 4 16.79 -2.38 -11.08
C ARG A 4 15.72 -2.75 -12.10
N GLN A 5 16.12 -3.06 -13.33
CA GLN A 5 15.21 -3.51 -14.39
C GLN A 5 14.53 -4.83 -13.99
N ARG A 6 15.31 -5.81 -13.52
CA ARG A 6 14.78 -7.09 -13.04
C ARG A 6 13.76 -6.91 -11.91
N ARG A 7 14.02 -5.97 -10.99
CA ARG A 7 13.09 -5.64 -9.90
C ARG A 7 11.78 -5.03 -10.40
N VAL A 8 11.82 -4.16 -11.40
CA VAL A 8 10.62 -3.58 -12.02
C VAL A 8 9.81 -4.67 -12.73
N GLU A 9 10.47 -5.54 -13.49
CA GLU A 9 9.83 -6.67 -14.16
C GLU A 9 9.17 -7.63 -13.20
N LEU A 10 9.82 -7.96 -12.07
CA LEU A 10 9.22 -8.80 -11.03
C LEU A 10 7.94 -8.18 -10.47
N VAL A 11 7.92 -6.87 -10.24
CA VAL A 11 6.72 -6.16 -9.76
C VAL A 11 5.63 -6.17 -10.84
N ASP A 12 5.98 -5.98 -12.10
CA ASP A 12 5.03 -6.05 -13.23
C ASP A 12 4.44 -7.46 -13.40
N LEU A 13 5.27 -8.50 -13.31
CA LEU A 13 4.83 -9.89 -13.36
C LEU A 13 3.91 -10.20 -12.18
N PHE A 14 4.21 -9.69 -11.00
CA PHE A 14 3.36 -9.89 -9.83
C PHE A 14 2.01 -9.17 -9.98
N ALA A 15 1.98 -7.96 -10.54
CA ALA A 15 0.73 -7.27 -10.84
C ALA A 15 -0.15 -8.06 -11.84
N LYS A 16 0.47 -8.67 -12.87
CA LYS A 16 -0.24 -9.58 -13.79
C LYS A 16 -0.78 -10.82 -13.07
N ARG A 17 0.02 -11.42 -12.17
CA ARG A 17 -0.39 -12.55 -11.33
C ARG A 17 -1.60 -12.21 -10.47
N MET A 18 -1.66 -10.99 -9.90
CA MET A 18 -2.82 -10.55 -9.10
C MET A 18 -4.13 -10.58 -9.90
N PHE A 19 -4.09 -10.25 -11.18
CA PHE A 19 -5.24 -10.36 -12.06
C PHE A 19 -5.63 -11.83 -12.32
N VAL A 20 -4.66 -12.67 -12.69
CA VAL A 20 -4.92 -14.09 -13.01
C VAL A 20 -5.43 -14.87 -11.80
N GLU A 21 -4.81 -14.71 -10.63
CA GLU A 21 -5.13 -15.53 -9.45
C GLU A 21 -6.31 -15.00 -8.62
N TYR A 22 -6.57 -13.69 -8.64
CA TYR A 22 -7.54 -13.07 -7.73
C TYR A 22 -8.52 -12.13 -8.43
N ASN A 23 -8.45 -12.00 -9.76
CA ASN A 23 -9.24 -11.03 -10.54
C ASN A 23 -9.07 -9.58 -10.04
N ILE A 24 -7.88 -9.25 -9.52
CA ILE A 24 -7.50 -7.90 -9.12
C ILE A 24 -6.90 -7.19 -10.34
N LYS A 25 -7.65 -6.26 -10.93
CA LYS A 25 -7.26 -5.59 -12.17
C LYS A 25 -6.42 -4.35 -11.89
N GLU A 26 -5.29 -4.21 -12.58
CA GLU A 26 -4.50 -2.98 -12.55
C GLU A 26 -5.18 -1.87 -13.36
N MET A 27 -5.33 -0.69 -12.75
CA MET A 27 -5.88 0.54 -13.33
C MET A 27 -4.87 1.70 -13.29
N THR A 28 -3.59 1.38 -13.08
CA THR A 28 -2.50 2.34 -13.00
C THR A 28 -2.32 3.09 -14.31
N THR A 29 -2.32 4.42 -14.27
CA THR A 29 -1.92 5.26 -15.41
C THR A 29 -0.40 5.31 -15.58
N ASP A 30 0.09 5.58 -16.79
CA ASP A 30 1.53 5.67 -17.07
C ASP A 30 2.24 6.70 -16.18
N ARG A 31 1.59 7.84 -15.91
CA ARG A 31 2.11 8.86 -14.99
C ARG A 31 2.26 8.31 -13.58
N GLN A 32 1.26 7.62 -13.04
CA GLN A 32 1.32 7.01 -11.72
C GLN A 32 2.43 5.94 -11.68
N LYS A 33 2.53 5.10 -12.71
CA LYS A 33 3.56 4.05 -12.83
C LYS A 33 4.96 4.64 -12.81
N LYS A 34 5.21 5.70 -13.59
CA LYS A 34 6.47 6.48 -13.57
C LYS A 34 6.76 7.07 -12.18
N ASN A 35 5.73 7.51 -11.47
CA ASN A 35 5.83 8.04 -10.10
C ASN A 35 5.95 6.95 -9.02
N GLY A 36 5.98 5.66 -9.39
CA GLY A 36 6.09 4.54 -8.45
C GLY A 36 4.81 4.23 -7.66
N THR A 37 3.67 4.75 -8.14
CA THR A 37 2.33 4.49 -7.58
C THR A 37 1.56 3.54 -8.51
N ARG A 38 0.86 2.56 -7.94
CA ARG A 38 0.00 1.64 -8.68
C ARG A 38 -1.39 1.60 -8.09
N GLN A 39 -2.41 1.47 -8.94
CA GLN A 39 -3.81 1.43 -8.56
C GLN A 39 -4.46 0.17 -9.09
N PHE A 40 -5.31 -0.44 -8.28
CA PHE A 40 -5.97 -1.70 -8.54
C PHE A 40 -7.45 -1.60 -8.23
N VAL A 41 -8.26 -2.33 -8.99
CA VAL A 41 -9.68 -2.55 -8.74
C VAL A 41 -9.86 -4.01 -8.35
N LEU A 42 -10.47 -4.23 -7.20
CA LEU A 42 -10.83 -5.54 -6.68
C LEU A 42 -12.12 -6.05 -7.34
N PRO A 43 -12.40 -7.37 -7.27
CA PRO A 43 -13.64 -7.93 -7.84
C PRO A 43 -14.94 -7.35 -7.27
N ASN A 44 -14.91 -6.87 -6.02
CA ASN A 44 -16.04 -6.22 -5.35
C ASN A 44 -16.19 -4.72 -5.71
N GLY A 45 -15.37 -4.21 -6.64
CA GLY A 45 -15.38 -2.81 -7.08
C GLY A 45 -14.56 -1.85 -6.20
N ASP A 46 -14.01 -2.31 -5.07
CA ASP A 46 -13.13 -1.48 -4.26
C ASP A 46 -11.82 -1.18 -4.98
N GLN A 47 -11.33 0.05 -4.81
CA GLN A 47 -10.09 0.51 -5.41
C GLN A 47 -9.02 0.63 -4.34
N ILE A 48 -7.84 0.06 -4.60
CA ILE A 48 -6.69 0.12 -3.70
C ILE A 48 -5.49 0.66 -4.46
N ALA A 49 -4.76 1.59 -3.85
CA ALA A 49 -3.53 2.13 -4.39
C ALA A 49 -2.32 1.86 -3.49
N SER A 50 -1.22 1.46 -4.11
CA SER A 50 0.12 1.35 -3.54
C SER A 50 0.92 2.59 -3.94
N TYR A 51 1.27 3.45 -2.98
CA TYR A 51 2.00 4.69 -3.19
C TYR A 51 3.51 4.52 -3.01
N LYS A 52 4.30 5.30 -3.76
CA LYS A 52 5.77 5.35 -3.62
C LYS A 52 6.25 5.65 -2.20
N THR A 53 5.49 6.43 -1.43
CA THR A 53 5.77 6.80 -0.04
C THR A 53 5.60 5.64 0.96
N GLY A 54 5.22 4.45 0.50
CA GLY A 54 5.09 3.25 1.31
C GLY A 54 3.66 3.00 1.84
N TYR A 55 2.73 3.90 1.55
CA TYR A 55 1.33 3.73 1.90
C TYR A 55 0.60 2.78 0.93
N VAL A 56 -0.29 1.98 1.50
CA VAL A 56 -1.36 1.27 0.80
C VAL A 56 -2.68 1.88 1.29
N ARG A 57 -3.52 2.34 0.37
CA ARG A 57 -4.78 3.04 0.72
C ARG A 57 -5.94 2.51 -0.10
N ARG A 58 -7.14 2.57 0.47
CA ARG A 58 -8.37 2.47 -0.32
C ARG A 58 -8.63 3.83 -0.99
N CYS A 59 -9.10 3.82 -2.23
CA CYS A 59 -9.19 4.99 -3.11
C CYS A 59 -10.49 4.98 -3.94
N ASN A 60 -11.61 4.50 -3.38
CA ASN A 60 -12.89 4.41 -4.12
C ASN A 60 -13.42 5.78 -4.60
N SER A 61 -13.10 6.86 -3.90
CA SER A 61 -13.52 8.23 -4.19
C SER A 61 -12.50 9.21 -3.60
N SER A 62 -12.50 10.46 -4.07
CA SER A 62 -11.60 11.53 -3.64
C SER A 62 -11.72 11.87 -2.14
N ASP A 63 -12.88 11.63 -1.53
CA ASP A 63 -13.24 11.95 -0.15
C ASP A 63 -13.13 10.76 0.82
N ARG A 64 -13.01 9.52 0.30
CA ARG A 64 -13.03 8.28 1.11
C ARG A 64 -11.70 7.54 1.07
N ILE A 65 -10.61 8.30 1.10
CA ILE A 65 -9.25 7.77 1.06
C ILE A 65 -8.77 7.49 2.48
N TYR A 66 -8.50 6.23 2.81
CA TYR A 66 -7.94 5.86 4.12
C TYR A 66 -6.80 4.85 4.02
N GLN A 67 -5.92 4.88 5.03
CA GLN A 67 -4.69 4.10 5.07
C GLN A 67 -4.97 2.66 5.55
N LEU A 68 -4.49 1.68 4.81
CA LEU A 68 -4.63 0.25 5.11
C LEU A 68 -3.41 -0.34 5.83
N ASN A 69 -2.30 0.38 5.86
CA ASN A 69 -1.09 -0.03 6.58
C ASN A 69 -1.39 -0.30 8.07
N LYS A 70 -0.66 -1.25 8.65
CA LYS A 70 -0.74 -1.56 10.09
C LYS A 70 -0.51 -0.29 10.92
N GLN A 71 -1.31 -0.14 11.96
CA GLN A 71 -1.23 0.98 12.89
C GLN A 71 -0.43 0.55 14.12
N TYR A 72 0.43 1.45 14.61
CA TYR A 72 1.13 1.27 15.87
C TYR A 72 1.13 2.59 16.65
N LYS A 73 1.38 2.51 17.96
CA LYS A 73 1.56 3.68 18.82
C LYS A 73 3.05 4.01 18.88
N ARG A 74 3.40 5.28 18.68
CA ARG A 74 4.78 5.78 18.82
C ARG A 74 4.82 6.99 19.72
N GLU A 75 5.89 7.12 20.48
CA GLU A 75 6.16 8.38 21.16
C GLU A 75 6.66 9.40 20.14
N GLU A 76 6.00 10.55 20.10
CA GLU A 76 6.39 11.70 19.30
C GLU A 76 6.86 12.81 20.24
N ARG A 77 7.94 13.47 19.86
CA ARG A 77 8.55 14.54 20.64
C ARG A 77 8.64 15.79 19.77
N TRP A 78 8.22 16.91 20.32
CA TRP A 78 8.43 18.22 19.71
C TRP A 78 9.00 19.18 20.75
N THR A 79 9.93 20.01 20.31
CA THR A 79 10.55 21.03 21.15
C THR A 79 9.80 22.33 20.95
N VAL A 80 9.31 22.91 22.04
CA VAL A 80 8.58 24.20 22.06
C VAL A 80 9.26 25.17 23.00
N ILE A 81 9.08 26.46 22.74
CA ILE A 81 9.39 27.50 23.71
C ILE A 81 8.19 27.65 24.63
N GLN A 82 8.37 27.43 25.93
CA GLN A 82 7.38 27.69 26.96
C GLN A 82 8.07 28.44 28.11
N ASP A 83 7.51 29.57 28.51
CA ASP A 83 8.07 30.44 29.56
C ASP A 83 9.50 30.91 29.25
N GLY A 84 9.78 31.22 27.98
CA GLY A 84 11.12 31.67 27.54
C GLY A 84 12.20 30.58 27.53
N LYS A 85 11.85 29.32 27.79
CA LYS A 85 12.78 28.18 27.78
C LYS A 85 12.36 27.12 26.77
N LEU A 86 13.33 26.42 26.19
CA LEU A 86 13.06 25.25 25.37
C LEU A 86 12.62 24.09 26.28
N LYS A 87 11.42 23.56 26.03
CA LYS A 87 10.89 22.35 26.67
C LYS A 87 10.56 21.31 25.60
N THR A 88 10.84 20.05 25.90
CA THR A 88 10.44 18.92 25.05
C THR A 88 9.11 18.38 25.54
N LEU A 89 8.10 18.46 24.69
CA LEU A 89 6.82 17.79 24.91
C LEU A 89 6.86 16.39 24.31
N LYS A 90 6.14 15.46 24.94
CA LYS A 90 6.03 14.07 24.50
C LYS A 90 4.56 13.67 24.48
N ALA A 91 4.16 12.98 23.43
CA ALA A 91 2.84 12.36 23.35
C ALA A 91 2.92 11.00 22.67
N ILE A 92 1.99 10.10 23.02
CA ILE A 92 1.82 8.83 22.30
C ILE A 92 0.85 9.07 21.15
N CYS A 93 1.37 9.05 19.93
CA CYS A 93 0.61 9.26 18.70
C CYS A 93 0.41 7.93 17.95
N TYR A 94 -0.59 7.87 17.09
CA TYR A 94 -0.76 6.75 16.17
C TYR A 94 0.06 6.97 14.90
N ALA A 95 0.75 5.94 14.44
CA ALA A 95 1.54 5.93 13.21
C ALA A 95 1.22 4.71 12.36
N ARG A 96 1.69 4.73 11.10
CA ARG A 96 1.48 3.67 10.09
C ARG A 96 2.82 3.06 9.68
N GLU A 97 2.85 1.74 9.55
CA GLU A 97 4.02 1.00 9.05
C GLU A 97 4.16 1.21 7.53
N LEU A 98 5.16 1.99 7.10
CA LEU A 98 5.42 2.26 5.68
C LEU A 98 6.14 1.08 5.02
N ILE A 99 5.64 0.65 3.87
CA ILE A 99 6.18 -0.49 3.13
C ILE A 99 6.95 0.06 1.93
N ASN A 100 8.25 0.27 2.08
CA ASN A 100 9.08 0.95 1.06
C ASN A 100 9.28 0.10 -0.19
N ASP A 101 9.35 -1.22 -0.03
CA ASP A 101 9.52 -2.16 -1.13
C ASP A 101 8.23 -2.28 -1.98
N PRO A 102 8.29 -2.06 -3.30
CA PRO A 102 7.11 -2.08 -4.16
C PRO A 102 6.48 -3.46 -4.29
N LEU A 103 7.28 -4.53 -4.31
CA LEU A 103 6.76 -5.89 -4.39
C LEU A 103 6.07 -6.28 -3.08
N ALA A 104 6.66 -5.92 -1.94
CA ALA A 104 6.07 -6.11 -0.63
C ALA A 104 4.73 -5.37 -0.49
N ARG A 105 4.57 -4.19 -1.09
CA ARG A 105 3.26 -3.49 -1.14
C ARG A 105 2.21 -4.30 -1.89
N LEU A 106 2.56 -4.91 -3.03
CA LEU A 106 1.61 -5.73 -3.79
C LEU A 106 1.23 -7.01 -3.03
N ILE A 107 2.22 -7.68 -2.43
CA ILE A 107 1.98 -8.83 -1.56
C ILE A 107 1.07 -8.43 -0.39
N TYR A 108 1.33 -7.29 0.24
CA TYR A 108 0.51 -6.76 1.33
C TYR A 108 -0.94 -6.54 0.89
N ILE A 109 -1.18 -6.02 -0.31
CA ILE A 109 -2.54 -5.87 -0.86
C ILE A 109 -3.23 -7.23 -0.95
N VAL A 110 -2.58 -8.25 -1.50
CA VAL A 110 -3.12 -9.61 -1.62
C VAL A 110 -3.45 -10.19 -0.24
N GLU A 111 -2.54 -10.08 0.73
CA GLU A 111 -2.76 -10.58 2.09
C GLU A 111 -3.83 -9.80 2.85
N PHE A 112 -3.92 -8.49 2.65
CA PHE A 112 -5.05 -7.69 3.14
C PHE A 112 -6.37 -8.20 2.56
N CYS A 113 -6.39 -8.45 1.26
CA CYS A 113 -7.56 -8.91 0.53
C CYS A 113 -8.05 -10.30 0.98
N LYS A 114 -7.15 -11.26 1.16
CA LYS A 114 -7.47 -12.58 1.71
C LYS A 114 -8.12 -12.48 3.09
N ARG A 115 -7.56 -11.67 3.99
CA ARG A 115 -8.03 -11.53 5.37
C ARG A 115 -9.37 -10.79 5.49
N ASN A 116 -9.59 -9.75 4.68
CA ASN A 116 -10.75 -8.86 4.87
C ASN A 116 -11.90 -9.13 3.90
N TYR A 117 -11.62 -9.68 2.72
CA TYR A 117 -12.63 -9.94 1.69
C TYR A 117 -12.79 -11.43 1.38
N ASN A 118 -12.18 -12.31 2.19
CA ASN A 118 -12.22 -13.76 1.99
C ASN A 118 -11.80 -14.20 0.57
N MET A 119 -10.87 -13.46 -0.04
CA MET A 119 -10.41 -13.73 -1.40
C MET A 119 -9.68 -15.08 -1.46
N ARG A 120 -10.05 -15.90 -2.44
CA ARG A 120 -9.47 -17.22 -2.72
C ARG A 120 -8.70 -17.19 -4.03
N ASN A 121 -7.66 -18.02 -4.13
CA ASN A 121 -6.90 -18.15 -5.36
C ASN A 121 -7.71 -18.95 -6.40
N LEU A 122 -8.14 -18.29 -7.47
CA LEU A 122 -8.98 -18.85 -8.53
C LEU A 122 -8.31 -20.01 -9.28
N THR A 123 -6.99 -19.96 -9.44
CA THR A 123 -6.22 -20.99 -10.18
C THR A 123 -6.11 -22.33 -9.45
N MET A 124 -6.29 -22.33 -8.12
CA MET A 124 -6.27 -23.57 -7.31
C MET A 124 -7.60 -24.34 -7.33
N TYR A 125 -8.70 -23.72 -7.78
CA TYR A 125 -10.05 -24.33 -7.82
C TYR A 125 -10.55 -24.59 -9.24
N SER A 126 -9.69 -24.40 -10.25
CA SER A 126 -9.99 -24.65 -11.68
C SER A 126 -9.37 -25.96 -12.19
N ILE A 127 -9.08 -26.89 -11.27
CA ILE A 127 -8.68 -28.28 -11.53
C ILE A 127 -9.82 -29.20 -11.08
#